data_AF-A0A5J9W6N5-F1
#
_entry.id   AF-A0A5J9W6N5-F1
#
_cell.length_a   1.000
_cell.length_b   1.000
_cell.length_c   1.000
_cell.angle_alpha   90.00
_cell.angle_beta   90.00
_cell.angle_gamma   90.00
#
_symmetry.space_group_name_H-M   'P 1'
#
loop_
_entity.id
_entity.type
_entity.pdbx_description
1 polymer ?
#
loop_
_entity_poly.entity_id
_entity_poly.type
_entity_poly.pdbx_seq_one_letter_code
_entity_poly.pdbx_strand_id
1 'polypeptide(L)'
;MSISVNGQSCVPPGFRFHPTEEELLNYYLRKKVASQQIDLDVIRDVDLNKLEPWDIQEKCKIGSGPQNDWYFFSHKDKKYPTGTRTNRATAAGFWKATGRDKAIYNAVKRIGMRKTLVFYKGRAPHGQKSDWIMHEYRLDDPAADAITAATATVNI
;
A
#
# COMPACT_ATOMS: atom_id res chain seq x y z
N MET A 1 -20.43 -19.09 3.42
CA MET A 1 -19.93 -18.84 4.80
C MET A 1 -18.74 -19.78 4.99
N SER A 2 -17.51 -19.40 5.33
CA SER A 2 -16.99 -18.30 6.15
C SER A 2 -15.58 -17.86 5.69
N ILE A 3 -15.21 -16.60 5.97
CA ILE A 3 -13.89 -15.98 5.73
C ILE A 3 -13.53 -15.08 6.94
N SER A 4 -12.25 -14.95 7.28
CA SER A 4 -11.61 -14.42 8.52
C SER A 4 -10.03 -14.55 8.62
N VAL A 5 -9.17 -13.92 7.80
CA VAL A 5 -7.69 -14.11 8.00
C VAL A 5 -7.20 -13.22 9.15
N ASN A 6 -6.33 -13.75 10.02
CA ASN A 6 -5.88 -13.26 11.35
C ASN A 6 -6.65 -13.80 12.56
N GLY A 7 -7.54 -14.78 12.39
CA GLY A 7 -8.15 -15.42 13.56
C GLY A 7 -9.21 -16.50 13.34
N GLN A 8 -9.86 -16.63 12.17
CA GLN A 8 -10.76 -17.79 11.90
C GLN A 8 -11.27 -17.96 10.45
N SER A 9 -10.43 -17.68 9.44
CA SER A 9 -10.76 -17.70 8.00
C SER A 9 -10.78 -19.11 7.53
N CYS A 10 -11.91 -19.58 7.06
CA CYS A 10 -11.92 -20.76 6.22
C CYS A 10 -11.84 -20.34 4.75
N VAL A 11 -10.77 -19.66 4.33
CA VAL A 11 -10.49 -19.58 2.89
C VAL A 11 -10.17 -21.00 2.42
N PRO A 12 -10.80 -21.50 1.34
CA PRO A 12 -10.53 -22.85 0.86
C PRO A 12 -9.05 -23.05 0.51
N PRO A 13 -8.52 -24.28 0.64
CA PRO A 13 -7.18 -24.60 0.14
C PRO A 13 -7.01 -24.14 -1.32
N GLY A 14 -5.88 -23.50 -1.62
CA GLY A 14 -5.59 -22.96 -2.95
C GLY A 14 -6.04 -21.51 -3.17
N PHE A 15 -6.80 -20.91 -2.25
CA PHE A 15 -7.09 -19.47 -2.31
C PHE A 15 -5.79 -18.66 -2.26
N ARG A 16 -5.66 -17.68 -3.16
CA ARG A 16 -4.55 -16.73 -3.19
C ARG A 16 -5.09 -15.32 -3.25
N PHE A 17 -4.55 -14.46 -2.40
CA PHE A 17 -4.83 -13.05 -2.47
C PHE A 17 -4.04 -12.44 -3.64
N HIS A 18 -4.71 -12.21 -4.77
CA HIS A 18 -4.11 -11.66 -5.98
C HIS A 18 -5.06 -10.64 -6.62
N PRO A 19 -5.38 -9.54 -5.91
CA PRO A 19 -6.31 -8.53 -6.40
C PRO A 19 -5.74 -7.79 -7.62
N THR A 20 -6.63 -7.43 -8.53
CA THR A 20 -6.34 -6.47 -9.60
C THR A 20 -6.13 -5.06 -9.03
N GLU A 21 -5.49 -4.19 -9.81
CA GLU A 21 -5.31 -2.78 -9.41
C GLU A 21 -6.65 -2.05 -9.19
N GLU A 22 -7.69 -2.45 -9.94
CA GLU A 22 -9.03 -1.92 -9.77
C GLU A 22 -9.64 -2.37 -8.44
N GLU A 23 -9.52 -3.66 -8.07
CA GLU A 23 -10.00 -4.18 -6.79
C GLU A 23 -9.27 -3.55 -5.60
N LEU A 24 -7.95 -3.35 -5.70
CA LEU A 24 -7.17 -2.67 -4.66
C LEU A 24 -7.69 -1.26 -4.39
N LEU A 25 -8.02 -0.50 -5.43
CA LEU A 25 -8.52 0.86 -5.28
C LEU A 25 -10.00 0.89 -4.90
N ASN A 26 -10.87 0.30 -5.73
CA ASN A 26 -12.30 0.50 -5.67
C ASN A 26 -12.97 -0.30 -4.54
N TYR A 27 -12.39 -1.45 -4.16
CA TYR A 27 -12.88 -2.26 -3.04
C TYR A 27 -12.07 -1.98 -1.78
N TYR A 28 -10.78 -2.29 -1.74
CA TYR A 28 -10.01 -2.25 -0.48
C TYR A 28 -9.74 -0.82 0.00
N LEU A 29 -9.08 0.00 -0.82
CA LEU A 29 -8.65 1.33 -0.39
C LEU A 29 -9.84 2.27 -0.17
N ARG A 30 -10.85 2.22 -1.05
CA ARG A 30 -12.06 3.04 -0.93
C ARG A 30 -12.86 2.69 0.31
N LYS A 31 -13.06 1.41 0.61
CA LYS A 31 -13.71 0.99 1.86
C LYS A 31 -12.91 1.40 3.08
N LYS A 32 -11.57 1.23 3.05
CA LYS A 32 -10.68 1.64 4.14
C LYS A 32 -10.81 3.13 4.46
N VAL A 33 -10.76 4.00 3.44
CA VAL A 33 -10.90 5.45 3.61
C VAL A 33 -12.31 5.82 4.09
N ALA A 34 -13.34 5.15 3.59
CA ALA A 34 -14.73 5.35 4.03
C ALA A 34 -15.05 4.69 5.39
N SER A 35 -14.08 4.08 6.05
CA SER A 35 -14.26 3.30 7.29
C SER A 35 -15.37 2.25 7.19
N GLN A 36 -15.53 1.65 6.01
CA GLN A 36 -16.49 0.59 5.73
C GLN A 36 -15.88 -0.79 5.98
N GLN A 37 -16.73 -1.76 6.29
CA GLN A 37 -16.32 -3.16 6.48
C GLN A 37 -15.74 -3.76 5.19
N ILE A 38 -14.60 -4.43 5.33
CA ILE A 38 -13.92 -5.21 4.29
C ILE A 38 -14.15 -6.69 4.61
N ASP A 39 -14.72 -7.44 3.66
CA ASP A 39 -15.14 -8.83 3.89
C ASP A 39 -13.93 -9.76 4.09
N LEU A 40 -12.80 -9.42 3.46
CA LEU A 40 -11.52 -10.10 3.56
C LEU A 40 -10.48 -9.16 4.17
N ASP A 41 -10.40 -9.10 5.50
CA ASP A 41 -9.47 -8.22 6.22
C ASP A 41 -8.03 -8.77 6.24
N VAL A 42 -7.45 -8.91 5.04
CA VAL A 42 -6.11 -9.47 4.81
C VAL A 42 -5.01 -8.40 4.77
N ILE A 43 -5.37 -7.15 4.49
CA ILE A 43 -4.44 -6.02 4.34
C ILE A 43 -4.32 -5.31 5.70
N ARG A 44 -3.12 -5.32 6.30
CA ARG A 44 -2.88 -4.72 7.63
C ARG A 44 -2.48 -3.26 7.55
N ASP A 45 -2.75 -2.49 8.60
CA ASP A 45 -2.19 -1.16 8.78
C ASP A 45 -0.73 -1.22 9.24
N VAL A 46 0.13 -0.43 8.60
CA VAL A 46 1.58 -0.39 8.82
C VAL A 46 2.09 1.05 8.78
N ASP A 47 2.99 1.38 9.70
CA ASP A 47 3.80 2.59 9.64
C ASP A 47 5.02 2.34 8.75
N LEU A 48 4.96 2.82 7.50
CA LEU A 48 6.01 2.61 6.50
C LEU A 48 7.36 3.23 6.90
N ASN A 49 7.37 4.31 7.68
CA ASN A 49 8.63 4.96 8.08
C ASN A 49 9.40 4.17 9.13
N LYS A 50 8.72 3.26 9.83
CA LYS A 50 9.29 2.37 10.85
C LYS A 50 9.44 0.93 10.38
N LEU A 51 9.19 0.66 9.10
CA LEU A 51 9.26 -0.67 8.54
C LEU A 51 10.32 -0.76 7.45
N GLU A 52 11.28 -1.66 7.63
CA GLU A 52 12.23 -1.97 6.58
C GLU A 52 11.61 -2.97 5.58
N PRO A 53 12.04 -2.95 4.31
CA PRO A 53 11.42 -3.78 3.28
C PRO A 53 11.41 -5.28 3.61
N TRP A 54 12.49 -5.79 4.20
CA TRP A 54 12.62 -7.20 4.58
C TRP A 54 11.70 -7.60 5.75
N ASP A 55 11.26 -6.65 6.57
CA ASP A 55 10.32 -6.92 7.67
C ASP A 55 8.87 -7.02 7.18
N ILE A 56 8.57 -6.54 5.96
CA ILE A 56 7.22 -6.59 5.36
C ILE A 56 6.73 -8.04 5.26
N GLN A 57 7.60 -8.96 4.88
CA GLN A 57 7.22 -10.36 4.65
C GLN A 57 6.63 -11.01 5.90
N GLU A 58 7.17 -10.68 7.07
CA GLU A 58 6.70 -11.21 8.34
C GLU A 58 5.44 -10.48 8.82
N LYS A 59 5.41 -9.16 8.71
CA LYS A 59 4.30 -8.33 9.23
C LYS A 59 3.05 -8.37 8.36
N CYS A 60 3.17 -8.64 7.06
CA CYS A 60 2.08 -8.57 6.10
C CYS A 60 1.74 -9.93 5.46
N LYS A 61 2.20 -11.03 6.08
CA LYS A 61 1.95 -12.40 5.60
C LYS A 61 0.45 -12.73 5.63
N ILE A 62 -0.07 -13.27 4.51
CA ILE A 62 -1.49 -13.69 4.40
C ILE A 62 -1.57 -15.22 4.33
N GLY A 63 -1.98 -15.90 5.39
CA GLY A 63 -2.04 -17.37 5.41
C GLY A 63 -0.65 -18.03 5.41
N SER A 64 -0.57 -19.30 4.99
CA SER A 64 0.63 -20.14 5.15
C SER A 64 1.37 -20.50 3.85
N GLY A 65 0.81 -20.17 2.69
CA GLY A 65 1.40 -20.50 1.38
C GLY A 65 2.55 -19.57 0.96
N PRO A 66 3.28 -19.92 -0.12
CA PRO A 66 4.28 -19.05 -0.74
C PRO A 66 3.65 -17.74 -1.23
N GLN A 67 4.36 -16.62 -1.02
CA GLN A 67 3.94 -15.27 -1.41
C GLN A 67 5.12 -14.51 -2.01
N ASN A 68 4.84 -13.80 -3.10
CA ASN A 68 5.80 -12.91 -3.75
C ASN A 68 5.45 -11.44 -3.52
N ASP A 69 4.19 -11.16 -3.16
CA ASP A 69 3.63 -9.82 -2.99
C ASP A 69 2.98 -9.73 -1.61
N TRP A 70 3.12 -8.57 -0.95
CA TRP A 70 2.55 -8.30 0.37
C TRP A 70 1.76 -7.01 0.32
N TYR A 71 0.62 -6.96 1.01
CA TYR A 71 -0.27 -5.82 0.93
C TYR A 71 -0.44 -5.18 2.30
N PHE A 72 -0.30 -3.85 2.36
CA PHE A 72 -0.53 -3.11 3.59
C PHE A 72 -1.10 -1.72 3.32
N PHE A 73 -1.90 -1.24 4.26
CA PHE A 73 -2.29 0.15 4.34
C PHE A 73 -1.21 0.93 5.07
N SER A 74 -0.84 2.09 4.54
CA SER A 74 -0.03 3.06 5.27
C SER A 74 -0.68 4.43 5.24
N HIS A 75 -0.51 5.19 6.30
CA HIS A 75 -0.86 6.60 6.32
C HIS A 75 0.25 7.44 5.65
N LYS A 76 -0.14 8.46 4.88
CA LYS A 76 0.85 9.41 4.34
C LYS A 76 1.38 10.32 5.44
N ASP A 77 2.60 10.04 5.87
CA ASP A 77 3.36 10.99 6.68
C ASP A 77 3.91 12.10 5.80
N LYS A 78 3.52 13.34 6.11
CA LYS A 78 4.12 14.52 5.50
C LYS A 78 5.53 14.69 6.07
N LYS A 79 6.54 14.82 5.20
CA LYS A 79 7.93 15.13 5.59
C LYS A 79 8.03 16.46 6.33
N TYR A 80 7.11 17.38 6.06
CA TYR A 80 6.99 18.67 6.74
C TYR A 80 5.51 18.97 7.00
N PRO A 81 5.15 19.60 8.14
CA PRO A 81 3.75 19.91 8.46
C PRO A 81 2.99 20.65 7.34
N THR A 82 3.69 21.52 6.61
CA THR A 82 3.15 22.37 5.54
C THR A 82 3.47 21.88 4.12
N GLY A 83 4.20 20.77 3.97
CA GLY A 83 4.70 20.28 2.69
C GLY A 83 3.87 19.14 2.09
N THR A 84 3.90 19.03 0.76
CA THR A 84 3.31 17.89 0.01
C THR A 84 4.25 16.70 -0.13
N ARG A 85 5.53 16.86 0.28
CA ARG A 85 6.54 15.82 0.18
C ARG A 85 6.33 14.78 1.28
N THR A 86 6.07 13.54 0.90
CA THR A 86 5.96 12.42 1.84
C THR A 86 7.32 12.07 2.43
N ASN A 87 7.38 11.75 3.72
CA ASN A 87 8.57 11.11 4.29
C ASN A 87 8.61 9.65 3.80
N ARG A 88 9.79 9.24 3.37
CA ARG A 88 10.04 7.93 2.77
C ARG A 88 11.38 7.35 3.23
N ALA A 89 11.94 7.92 4.29
CA ALA A 89 13.18 7.45 4.89
C ALA A 89 12.85 6.44 5.99
N THR A 90 13.61 5.36 6.02
CA THR A 90 13.59 4.37 7.10
C THR A 90 14.89 4.49 7.91
N ALA A 91 15.07 3.64 8.91
CA ALA A 91 16.31 3.63 9.68
C ALA A 91 17.50 3.25 8.78
N ALA A 92 17.32 2.21 7.96
CA ALA A 92 18.38 1.64 7.13
C ALA A 92 18.46 2.22 5.70
N GLY A 93 17.46 2.96 5.23
CA GLY A 93 17.43 3.42 3.85
C GLY A 93 16.37 4.47 3.52
N PHE A 94 15.98 4.52 2.25
CA PHE A 94 14.89 5.37 1.77
C PHE A 94 14.24 4.83 0.49
N TRP A 95 12.95 5.10 0.34
CA TRP A 95 12.19 4.82 -0.87
C TRP A 95 12.26 5.99 -1.85
N LYS A 96 12.65 5.69 -3.08
CA LYS A 96 12.75 6.66 -4.18
C LYS A 96 11.74 6.33 -5.26
N ALA A 97 10.91 7.31 -5.64
CA ALA A 97 10.01 7.15 -6.77
C ALA A 97 10.79 6.92 -8.08
N THR A 98 10.29 6.03 -8.94
CA THR A 98 10.87 5.71 -10.24
C THR A 98 9.80 5.61 -11.31
N GLY A 99 10.15 5.96 -12.54
CA GLY A 99 9.23 5.94 -13.67
C GLY A 99 8.13 7.00 -13.61
N ARG A 100 7.17 6.88 -14.51
CA ARG A 100 5.97 7.73 -14.57
C ARG A 100 4.85 7.07 -13.78
N ASP A 101 4.08 7.86 -13.02
CA ASP A 101 2.88 7.38 -12.35
C ASP A 101 1.90 6.79 -13.39
N LYS A 102 1.31 5.63 -13.06
CA LYS A 102 0.31 4.95 -13.91
C LYS A 102 -1.09 5.33 -13.45
N ALA A 103 -1.92 5.83 -14.36
CA ALA A 103 -3.34 6.04 -14.09
C ALA A 103 -4.09 4.71 -14.08
N ILE A 104 -5.00 4.54 -13.12
CA ILE A 104 -5.84 3.34 -13.00
C ILE A 104 -7.29 3.75 -13.25
N TYR A 105 -7.94 2.99 -14.12
CA TYR A 105 -9.30 3.21 -14.57
C TYR A 105 -10.16 2.02 -14.14
N ASN A 106 -11.42 2.29 -13.85
CA ASN A 106 -12.46 1.27 -14.00
C ASN A 106 -13.07 1.39 -15.41
N ALA A 107 -14.15 0.64 -15.67
CA ALA A 107 -14.82 0.66 -16.97
C ALA A 107 -15.29 2.04 -17.47
N VAL A 108 -15.44 3.04 -16.58
CA VAL A 108 -16.10 4.32 -16.91
C VAL A 108 -15.20 5.53 -16.67
N LYS A 109 -14.30 5.49 -15.69
CA LYS A 109 -13.50 6.65 -15.27
C LYS A 109 -12.18 6.27 -14.61
N ARG A 110 -11.29 7.26 -14.50
CA ARG A 110 -10.09 7.16 -13.66
C ARG A 110 -10.52 7.08 -12.19
N ILE A 111 -9.96 6.13 -11.45
CA ILE A 111 -10.27 5.88 -10.05
C ILE A 111 -9.07 6.13 -9.12
N GLY A 112 -7.87 6.25 -9.69
CA GLY A 112 -6.67 6.54 -8.92
C GLY A 112 -5.39 6.46 -9.73
N MET A 113 -4.27 6.44 -9.00
CA MET A 113 -2.92 6.42 -9.55
C MET A 113 -2.05 5.41 -8.79
N ARG A 114 -1.14 4.77 -9.51
CA ARG A 114 -0.06 3.94 -8.95
C ARG A 114 1.29 4.61 -9.16
N LYS A 115 2.04 4.77 -8.08
CA LYS A 115 3.43 5.22 -8.08
C LYS A 115 4.34 4.05 -7.75
N THR A 116 5.40 3.86 -8.54
CA THR A 116 6.41 2.85 -8.25
C THR A 116 7.57 3.46 -7.49
N LEU A 117 8.02 2.78 -6.44
CA LEU A 117 9.17 3.16 -5.64
C LEU A 117 10.19 2.02 -5.61
N VAL A 118 11.45 2.37 -5.47
CA VAL A 118 12.55 1.43 -5.25
C VAL A 118 13.26 1.82 -3.96
N PHE A 119 13.54 0.82 -3.13
CA PHE A 119 14.29 1.06 -1.90
C PHE A 119 15.78 1.16 -2.17
N TYR A 120 16.41 2.12 -1.50
CA TYR A 120 17.85 2.33 -1.48
C TYR A 120 18.37 2.17 -0.06
N LYS A 121 19.34 1.28 0.15
CA LYS A 121 20.00 1.07 1.45
C LYS A 121 21.06 2.15 1.68
N GLY A 122 21.13 2.70 2.88
CA GLY A 122 22.03 3.80 3.26
C GLY A 122 21.37 5.18 3.16
N ARG A 123 22.16 6.24 3.29
CA ARG A 123 21.66 7.62 3.31
C ARG A 123 21.65 8.25 1.90
N ALA A 124 20.62 9.03 1.60
CA ALA A 124 20.59 9.83 0.39
C ALA A 124 21.69 10.91 0.42
N PRO A 125 22.30 11.26 -0.72
CA PRO A 125 22.04 10.73 -2.07
C PRO A 125 22.81 9.43 -2.42
N HIS A 126 23.71 8.95 -1.55
CA HIS A 126 24.65 7.85 -1.84
C HIS A 126 24.12 6.44 -1.53
N GLY A 127 22.80 6.27 -1.41
CA GLY A 127 22.20 4.97 -1.14
C GLY A 127 22.44 3.98 -2.28
N GLN A 128 22.56 2.70 -1.93
CA GLN A 128 22.68 1.59 -2.89
C GLN A 128 21.30 1.07 -3.25
N LYS A 129 21.00 0.97 -4.55
CA LYS A 129 19.73 0.45 -5.06
C LYS A 129 19.57 -1.02 -4.62
N SER A 130 18.38 -1.39 -4.16
CA SER A 130 18.00 -2.78 -3.90
C SER A 130 16.93 -3.27 -4.88
N ASP A 131 16.56 -4.55 -4.76
CA ASP A 131 15.50 -5.16 -5.56
C ASP A 131 14.10 -5.00 -4.96
N TRP A 132 13.99 -4.36 -3.79
CA TRP A 132 12.70 -4.06 -3.19
C TRP A 132 11.99 -2.96 -3.97
N ILE A 133 10.84 -3.34 -4.52
CA ILE A 133 9.94 -2.48 -5.26
C ILE A 133 8.69 -2.29 -4.43
N MET A 134 8.15 -1.08 -4.43
CA MET A 134 6.85 -0.79 -3.86
C MET A 134 5.92 -0.16 -4.87
N HIS A 135 4.64 -0.56 -4.83
CA HIS A 135 3.58 0.09 -5.58
C HIS A 135 2.64 0.85 -4.64
N GLU A 136 2.78 2.17 -4.56
CA GLU A 136 1.93 3.06 -3.77
C GLU A 136 0.68 3.43 -4.58
N TYR A 137 -0.49 2.97 -4.14
CA TYR A 137 -1.79 3.25 -4.74
C TYR A 137 -2.49 4.39 -4.00
N ARG A 138 -3.06 5.34 -4.76
CA ARG A 138 -3.88 6.44 -4.23
C ARG A 138 -5.18 6.58 -5.01
N LEU A 139 -6.27 6.86 -4.31
CA LEU A 139 -7.55 7.24 -4.92
C LEU A 139 -7.45 8.64 -5.54
N ASP A 140 -8.24 8.85 -6.59
CA ASP A 140 -8.59 10.18 -7.02
C ASP A 140 -9.68 10.72 -6.09
N ASP A 141 -9.45 11.87 -5.45
CA ASP A 141 -10.47 12.52 -4.63
C ASP A 141 -11.64 13.01 -5.51
N PRO A 142 -12.89 12.59 -5.25
CA PRO A 142 -14.05 13.24 -5.87
C PRO A 142 -14.39 14.59 -5.23
N ALA A 143 -13.76 14.95 -4.10
CA ALA A 143 -14.05 16.17 -3.32
C ALA A 143 -12.77 16.96 -2.99
N ALA A 144 -11.88 17.15 -3.97
CA ALA A 144 -10.70 17.99 -3.79
C ALA A 144 -11.07 19.49 -3.83
N ASP A 145 -11.84 19.93 -2.84
CA ASP A 145 -11.74 21.27 -2.27
C ASP A 145 -11.73 21.12 -0.74
N ALA A 146 -10.57 21.40 -0.16
CA ALA A 146 -10.30 21.64 1.26
C ALA A 146 -10.44 20.48 2.27
N ILE A 147 -9.27 20.03 2.74
CA ILE A 147 -8.95 19.71 4.15
C ILE A 147 -9.49 18.35 4.66
N THR A 148 -8.56 17.47 5.03
CA THR A 148 -8.73 16.16 5.71
C THR A 148 -8.85 14.92 4.81
N ALA A 149 -7.90 14.73 3.89
CA ALA A 149 -7.70 13.43 3.26
C ALA A 149 -7.11 12.45 4.30
N ALA A 150 -7.93 11.56 4.86
CA ALA A 150 -7.44 10.34 5.49
C ALA A 150 -6.70 9.53 4.41
N THR A 151 -5.40 9.79 4.26
CA THR A 151 -4.62 9.33 3.12
C THR A 151 -4.04 7.97 3.45
N ALA A 152 -4.91 6.96 3.47
CA ALA A 152 -4.46 5.60 3.35
C ALA A 152 -3.93 5.38 1.92
N THR A 153 -2.86 4.60 1.79
CA THR A 153 -2.39 4.05 0.51
C THR A 153 -2.26 2.55 0.69
N VAL A 154 -2.67 1.79 -0.32
CA VAL A 154 -2.26 0.38 -0.40
C VAL A 154 -0.86 0.39 -0.98
N ASN A 155 0.03 -0.38 -0.37
CA ASN A 155 1.34 -0.66 -0.87
C ASN A 155 1.47 -2.16 -1.14
N ILE A 156 2.14 -2.47 -2.25
CA ILE A 156 2.66 -3.81 -2.57
C ILE A 156 4.15 -3.80 -2.29
#